data_AF-A0A937TRY1-F1
#
_entry.id   AF-A0A937TRY1-F1
#
_cell.length_a   1.000
_cell.length_b   1.000
_cell.length_c   1.000
_cell.angle_alpha   90.00
_cell.angle_beta   90.00
_cell.angle_gamma   90.00
#
_symmetry.space_group_name_H-M   'P 1'
#
loop_
_entity.id
_entity.type
_entity.pdbx_description
1 polymer ?
#
loop_
_entity_poly.entity_id
_entity_poly.type
_entity_poly.pdbx_seq_one_letter_code
_entity_poly.pdbx_strand_id
1 'polypeptide(L)'
;MFWSWPDRNSIYKLLSYVDIRKSRFNQLFCEVSNNCQGKEDKNKGQKPQKLGGRNMAETLGSLIDKLAIKSIKEFYIKRMLQTKKAKFSKCQLKDKLEILRKQKRSLLKEIEEFIMEAPAGRITLSDEKLKLYNKPHRIGRIGNINSVSGAIGGLTKKNLELWHLEDEARREDVSLSYIGSIKKKIDVANQQRNDLIDKIDVLFDQKLKKLKN
;
A
#
# COMPACT_ATOMS: atom_id res chain seq x y z
N MET A 1 -20.76 16.57 11.87
CA MET A 1 -20.05 17.38 10.87
C MET A 1 -19.72 16.44 9.72
N PHE A 2 -20.53 16.47 8.66
CA PHE A 2 -20.51 15.48 7.60
C PHE A 2 -19.26 15.67 6.72
N TRP A 3 -18.38 14.67 6.69
CA TRP A 3 -17.29 14.64 5.72
C TRP A 3 -17.88 14.22 4.38
N SER A 4 -18.15 15.20 3.50
CA SER A 4 -18.48 14.90 2.12
C SER A 4 -17.36 14.10 1.46
N TRP A 5 -17.74 13.21 0.53
CA TRP A 5 -16.81 12.44 -0.28
C TRP A 5 -15.75 13.39 -0.89
N PRO A 6 -14.45 13.07 -0.83
CA PRO A 6 -13.41 13.96 -1.30
C PRO A 6 -13.63 14.25 -2.78
N ASP A 7 -13.58 15.53 -3.14
CA ASP A 7 -13.60 15.93 -4.54
C ASP A 7 -12.44 15.28 -5.31
N ARG A 8 -12.55 15.19 -6.64
CA ARG A 8 -11.52 14.58 -7.49
C ARG A 8 -10.13 15.17 -7.25
N ASN A 9 -10.01 16.48 -6.96
CA ASN A 9 -8.72 17.14 -6.72
C ASN A 9 -8.08 16.70 -5.40
N SER A 10 -8.87 16.43 -4.36
CA SER A 10 -8.42 15.88 -3.08
C SER A 10 -7.83 14.47 -3.24
N ILE A 11 -8.40 13.66 -4.14
CA ILE A 11 -7.90 12.32 -4.47
C ILE A 11 -6.55 12.42 -5.22
N TYR A 12 -6.45 13.28 -6.24
CA TYR A 12 -5.19 13.47 -6.97
C TYR A 12 -4.07 14.02 -6.09
N LYS A 13 -4.40 14.96 -5.19
CA LYS A 13 -3.44 15.51 -4.21
C LYS A 13 -2.98 14.45 -3.21
N LEU A 14 -3.86 13.57 -2.75
CA LEU A 14 -3.49 12.44 -1.89
C LEU A 14 -2.62 11.43 -2.64
N LEU A 15 -2.97 11.11 -3.89
CA LEU A 15 -2.20 10.21 -4.74
C LEU A 15 -0.78 10.75 -4.96
N SER A 16 -0.58 12.07 -5.08
CA SER A 16 0.77 12.66 -5.16
C SER A 16 1.59 12.55 -3.86
N TYR A 17 0.95 12.35 -2.69
CA TYR A 17 1.64 12.07 -1.42
C TYR A 17 1.96 10.58 -1.22
N VAL A 18 1.24 9.69 -1.91
CA VAL A 18 1.47 8.23 -1.88
C VAL A 18 2.36 7.79 -3.03
N ASP A 19 2.42 8.56 -4.12
CA ASP A 19 3.33 8.35 -5.24
C ASP A 19 4.76 8.42 -4.68
N ILE A 20 5.26 7.25 -4.27
CA ILE A 20 6.66 6.97 -4.00
C ILE A 20 7.34 7.48 -5.25
N ARG A 21 7.92 8.68 -5.15
CA ARG A 21 8.46 9.50 -6.23
C ARG A 21 8.66 8.63 -7.46
N LYS A 22 7.78 8.75 -8.46
CA LYS A 22 7.83 7.99 -9.72
C LYS A 22 9.26 7.91 -10.29
N SER A 23 10.09 8.93 -9.99
CA SER A 23 11.53 8.94 -10.25
C SER A 23 12.34 7.98 -9.36
N ARG A 24 12.18 7.96 -8.03
CA ARG A 24 12.99 7.16 -7.09
C ARG A 24 12.70 5.66 -7.16
N PHE A 25 11.46 5.22 -7.38
CA PHE A 25 11.17 3.79 -7.56
C PHE A 25 11.81 3.27 -8.85
N ASN A 26 11.64 4.00 -9.97
CA ASN A 26 12.30 3.64 -11.22
C ASN A 26 13.83 3.79 -11.15
N GLN A 27 14.33 4.81 -10.45
CA GLN A 27 15.75 5.03 -10.22
C GLN A 27 16.38 3.94 -9.36
N LEU A 28 15.77 3.53 -8.24
CA LEU A 28 16.24 2.38 -7.44
C LEU A 28 16.29 1.11 -8.30
N PHE A 29 15.28 0.90 -9.15
CA PHE A 29 15.27 -0.22 -10.09
C PHE A 29 16.37 -0.13 -11.15
N CYS A 30 16.68 1.06 -11.68
CA CYS A 30 17.80 1.27 -12.59
C CYS A 30 19.16 1.07 -11.88
N GLU A 31 19.32 1.57 -10.66
CA GLU A 31 20.52 1.39 -9.82
C GLU A 31 20.76 -0.09 -9.50
N VAL A 32 19.70 -0.83 -9.21
CA VAL A 32 19.72 -2.29 -9.05
C VAL A 32 20.12 -3.00 -10.35
N SER A 33 19.55 -2.62 -11.49
CA SER A 33 19.87 -3.20 -12.80
C SER A 33 21.35 -3.02 -13.16
N ASN A 34 21.90 -1.83 -12.89
CA ASN A 34 23.31 -1.53 -13.14
C ASN A 34 24.25 -2.29 -12.18
N ASN A 35 23.85 -2.49 -10.92
CA ASN A 35 24.62 -3.29 -9.97
C ASN A 35 24.60 -4.80 -10.27
N CYS A 36 23.56 -5.32 -10.95
CA CYS A 36 23.51 -6.71 -11.41
C CYS A 36 24.43 -6.98 -12.60
N GLN A 37 24.72 -5.98 -13.44
CA GLN A 37 25.65 -6.11 -14.58
C GLN A 37 27.14 -6.06 -14.19
N GLY A 38 27.45 -5.61 -12.96
CA GLY A 38 28.82 -5.47 -12.46
C GLY A 38 29.40 -6.67 -11.69
N LYS A 39 28.68 -7.80 -11.63
CA LYS A 39 29.16 -9.03 -10.96
C LYS A 39 29.24 -10.19 -11.95
N GLU A 40 30.29 -10.21 -12.75
CA GLU A 40 30.78 -11.46 -13.33
C GLU A 40 31.42 -12.28 -12.19
N ASP A 41 30.65 -13.22 -11.64
CA ASP A 41 31.11 -14.14 -10.61
C ASP A 41 32.18 -15.10 -11.18
N LYS A 42 33.45 -14.81 -10.88
CA LYS A 42 34.55 -15.80 -10.93
C LYS A 42 34.39 -16.81 -9.79
N ASN A 43 33.42 -17.70 -9.88
CA ASN A 43 33.40 -18.93 -9.09
C ASN A 43 32.50 -19.99 -9.75
N LYS A 44 33.07 -20.68 -10.75
CA LYS A 44 32.53 -21.96 -11.22
C LYS A 44 32.93 -23.03 -10.21
N GLY A 45 31.97 -23.69 -9.57
CA GLY A 45 32.23 -24.98 -8.91
C GLY A 45 31.57 -25.28 -7.57
N GLN A 46 30.56 -24.55 -7.10
CA GLN A 46 29.81 -24.97 -5.91
C GLN A 46 28.31 -24.97 -6.17
N LYS A 47 27.66 -26.11 -5.89
CA LYS A 47 26.20 -26.24 -5.89
C LYS A 47 25.60 -25.15 -5.00
N PRO A 48 24.52 -24.47 -5.41
CA PRO A 48 23.94 -23.40 -4.62
C PRO A 48 23.39 -23.97 -3.31
N GLN A 49 24.10 -23.72 -2.20
CA GLN A 49 23.54 -23.87 -0.87
C GLN A 49 22.43 -22.84 -0.71
N LYS A 50 21.22 -23.30 -0.33
CA LYS A 50 20.10 -22.45 0.08
C LYS A 50 20.52 -21.68 1.33
N LEU A 51 21.14 -20.51 1.16
CA LEU A 51 21.31 -19.54 2.23
C LEU A 51 19.91 -19.02 2.59
N GLY A 52 19.47 -19.34 3.81
CA GLY A 52 18.22 -18.88 4.38
C GLY A 52 18.13 -17.36 4.27
N GLY A 53 17.23 -16.89 3.40
CA GLY A 53 17.00 -15.49 3.16
C GLY A 53 16.62 -14.76 4.45
N ARG A 54 16.98 -13.48 4.54
CA ARG A 54 16.55 -12.62 5.64
C ARG A 54 15.03 -12.52 5.54
N ASN A 55 14.30 -13.26 6.37
CA ASN A 55 12.84 -13.25 6.37
C ASN A 55 12.35 -11.87 6.77
N MET A 56 12.04 -11.03 5.79
CA MET A 56 11.16 -9.90 6.02
C MET A 56 9.77 -10.46 6.32
N ALA A 57 9.18 -10.04 7.44
CA ALA A 57 7.87 -10.53 7.89
C ALA A 57 6.70 -10.05 7.02
N GLU A 58 6.96 -9.18 6.04
CA GLU A 58 5.95 -8.53 5.22
C GLU A 58 6.32 -8.54 3.73
N THR A 59 5.28 -8.68 2.91
CA THR A 59 5.33 -8.50 1.45
C THR A 59 5.41 -7.02 1.05
N LEU A 60 5.82 -6.73 -0.19
CA LEU A 60 5.83 -5.36 -0.71
C LEU A 60 4.42 -4.75 -0.70
N GLY A 61 3.41 -5.49 -1.15
CA GLY A 61 2.02 -5.04 -1.17
C GLY A 61 1.51 -4.63 0.21
N SER A 62 1.83 -5.39 1.26
CA SER A 62 1.40 -5.06 2.63
C SER A 62 2.13 -3.83 3.20
N LEU A 63 3.43 -3.66 2.91
CA LEU A 63 4.17 -2.46 3.30
C LEU A 63 3.61 -1.20 2.62
N ILE A 64 3.28 -1.30 1.34
CA ILE A 64 2.66 -0.22 0.56
C ILE A 64 1.28 0.13 1.11
N ASP A 65 0.47 -0.87 1.46
CA ASP A 65 -0.84 -0.65 2.07
C ASP A 65 -0.74 0.12 3.38
N LYS A 66 0.18 -0.28 4.26
CA LYS A 66 0.45 0.44 5.52
C LYS A 66 0.84 1.89 5.24
N LEU A 67 1.74 2.12 4.27
CA LEU A 67 2.15 3.46 3.87
C LEU A 67 0.96 4.30 3.34
N ALA A 68 0.11 3.72 2.51
CA ALA A 68 -1.07 4.37 1.95
C ALA A 68 -2.03 4.83 3.07
N ILE A 69 -2.31 3.95 4.05
CA ILE A 69 -3.13 4.29 5.23
C ILE A 69 -2.49 5.43 6.03
N LYS A 70 -1.17 5.41 6.27
CA LYS A 70 -0.50 6.52 6.97
C LYS A 70 -0.58 7.83 6.19
N SER A 71 -0.46 7.79 4.87
CA SER A 71 -0.60 8.98 4.02
C SER A 71 -2.00 9.58 4.05
N ILE A 72 -3.05 8.73 4.07
CA ILE A 72 -4.44 9.18 4.28
C ILE A 72 -4.56 9.89 5.63
N LYS A 73 -4.04 9.29 6.70
CA LYS A 73 -4.03 9.92 8.04
C LYS A 73 -3.33 11.27 8.04
N GLU A 74 -2.19 11.38 7.36
CA GLU A 74 -1.43 12.63 7.29
C GLU A 74 -2.23 13.73 6.58
N PHE A 75 -2.90 13.38 5.48
CA PHE A 75 -3.76 14.29 4.75
C PHE A 75 -4.89 14.84 5.63
N TYR A 76 -5.62 13.98 6.35
CA TYR A 76 -6.71 14.44 7.21
C TYR A 76 -6.22 15.26 8.41
N ILE A 77 -5.08 14.92 9.00
CA ILE A 77 -4.48 15.73 10.07
C ILE A 77 -4.13 17.13 9.55
N LYS A 78 -3.49 17.23 8.37
CA LYS A 78 -3.18 18.52 7.73
C LYS A 78 -4.44 19.32 7.43
N ARG A 79 -5.49 18.66 6.95
CA ARG A 79 -6.80 19.31 6.72
C ARG A 79 -7.39 19.83 8.03
N MET A 80 -7.40 19.03 9.10
CA MET A 80 -7.89 19.46 10.42
C MET A 80 -7.13 20.68 10.96
N LEU A 81 -5.82 20.77 10.74
CA LEU A 81 -5.01 21.94 11.13
C LEU A 81 -5.43 23.24 10.43
N GLN A 82 -6.04 23.15 9.25
CA GLN A 82 -6.56 24.29 8.48
C GLN A 82 -8.00 24.65 8.86
N THR A 83 -8.74 23.76 9.53
CA THR A 83 -10.13 24.00 9.91
C THR A 83 -10.26 24.74 11.25
N LYS A 84 -11.26 25.64 11.36
CA LYS A 84 -11.57 26.38 12.61
C LYS A 84 -12.28 25.52 13.66
N LYS A 85 -12.95 24.42 13.27
CA LYS A 85 -13.70 23.49 14.13
C LYS A 85 -13.05 22.10 14.10
N ALA A 86 -11.84 21.98 14.65
CA ALA A 86 -11.15 20.71 14.75
C ALA A 86 -11.52 19.96 16.05
N LYS A 87 -11.68 18.64 15.97
CA LYS A 87 -11.91 17.76 17.12
C LYS A 87 -10.77 17.80 18.15
N PHE A 88 -9.57 18.14 17.70
CA PHE A 88 -8.34 18.15 18.49
C PHE A 88 -7.73 19.56 18.47
N SER A 89 -6.97 19.89 19.52
CA SER A 89 -6.20 21.12 19.54
C SER A 89 -5.09 21.10 18.48
N LYS A 90 -4.62 22.29 18.05
CA LYS A 90 -3.53 22.37 17.07
C LYS A 90 -2.23 21.72 17.57
N CYS A 91 -1.96 21.79 18.87
CA CYS A 91 -0.80 21.13 19.49
C CYS A 91 -0.92 19.61 19.36
N GLN A 92 -2.04 19.03 19.80
CA GLN A 92 -2.29 17.58 19.67
C GLN A 92 -2.20 17.08 18.22
N LEU A 93 -2.68 17.87 17.26
CA LEU A 93 -2.59 17.52 15.82
C LEU A 93 -1.14 17.54 15.33
N LYS A 94 -0.31 18.48 15.79
CA LYS A 94 1.12 18.54 15.45
C LYS A 94 1.88 17.34 16.02
N ASP A 95 1.63 16.97 17.27
CA ASP A 95 2.31 15.82 17.90
C ASP A 95 1.95 14.51 17.18
N LYS A 96 0.66 14.32 16.86
CA LYS A 96 0.19 13.18 16.06
C LYS A 96 0.83 13.15 14.68
N LEU A 97 0.96 14.32 14.04
CA LEU A 97 1.60 14.45 12.73
C LEU A 97 3.09 14.08 12.78
N GLU A 98 3.80 14.44 13.84
CA GLU A 98 5.20 14.10 14.02
C GLU A 98 5.42 12.59 14.15
N ILE A 99 4.65 11.93 15.03
CA ILE A 99 4.68 10.48 15.19
C ILE A 99 4.39 9.80 13.85
N LEU A 100 3.37 10.27 13.14
CA LEU A 100 2.98 9.71 11.85
C LEU A 100 4.08 9.86 10.80
N ARG A 101 4.76 11.01 10.76
CA ARG A 101 5.91 11.23 9.86
C ARG A 101 7.08 10.32 10.20
N LYS A 102 7.36 10.07 11.48
CA LYS A 102 8.38 9.09 11.91
C LYS A 102 8.02 7.67 11.43
N GLN A 103 6.78 7.24 11.62
CA GLN A 103 6.29 5.94 11.15
C GLN A 103 6.40 5.82 9.62
N LYS A 104 6.01 6.85 8.87
CA LYS A 104 6.15 6.87 7.40
C LYS A 104 7.61 6.76 6.96
N ARG A 105 8.54 7.44 7.62
CA ARG A 105 9.97 7.33 7.31
C ARG A 105 10.51 5.92 7.54
N SER A 106 10.09 5.24 8.62
CA SER A 106 10.44 3.84 8.87
C SER A 106 9.92 2.93 7.76
N LEU A 107 8.62 3.02 7.44
CA LEU A 107 7.99 2.22 6.39
C LEU A 107 8.64 2.44 5.02
N LEU A 108 8.99 3.68 4.68
CA LEU A 108 9.70 3.97 3.43
C LEU A 108 11.08 3.31 3.39
N LYS A 109 11.82 3.32 4.50
CA LYS A 109 13.11 2.64 4.61
C LYS A 109 12.95 1.12 4.45
N GLU A 110 11.96 0.52 5.10
CA GLU A 110 11.66 -0.91 4.98
C GLU A 110 11.29 -1.30 3.54
N ILE A 111 10.51 -0.45 2.84
CA ILE A 111 10.19 -0.66 1.42
C ILE A 111 11.44 -0.55 0.54
N GLU A 112 12.32 0.43 0.78
CA GLU A 112 13.57 0.58 0.05
C GLU A 112 14.48 -0.64 0.24
N GLU A 113 14.64 -1.11 1.48
CA GLU A 113 15.40 -2.32 1.80
C GLU A 113 14.80 -3.56 1.14
N PHE A 114 13.48 -3.74 1.18
CA PHE A 114 12.79 -4.83 0.48
C PHE A 114 13.11 -4.81 -1.02
N ILE A 115 12.97 -3.66 -1.68
CA ILE A 115 13.21 -3.54 -3.13
C ILE A 115 14.67 -3.85 -3.48
N MET A 116 15.63 -3.44 -2.65
CA MET A 116 17.06 -3.70 -2.86
C MET A 116 17.44 -5.17 -2.69
N GLU A 117 16.81 -5.88 -1.75
CA GLU A 117 17.12 -7.28 -1.45
C GLU A 117 16.36 -8.26 -2.37
N ALA A 118 15.24 -7.84 -2.97
CA ALA A 118 14.41 -8.66 -3.85
C ALA A 118 15.15 -9.34 -5.03
N PRO A 119 16.01 -8.64 -5.79
CA PRO A 119 16.73 -9.23 -6.92
C PRO A 119 17.68 -10.34 -6.50
N ALA A 120 18.30 -10.20 -5.32
CA ALA A 120 19.22 -11.18 -4.77
C ALA A 120 18.54 -12.52 -4.39
N GLY A 121 17.20 -12.59 -4.44
CA GLY A 121 16.44 -13.79 -4.10
C GLY A 121 16.48 -14.14 -2.61
N ARG A 122 16.89 -13.17 -1.76
CA ARG A 122 17.04 -13.36 -0.31
C ARG A 122 15.77 -13.05 0.48
N ILE A 123 14.68 -12.67 -0.19
CA ILE A 123 13.40 -12.37 0.43
C ILE A 123 12.27 -13.12 -0.28
N THR A 124 11.25 -13.49 0.49
CA THR A 124 10.00 -14.04 -0.04
C THR A 124 9.16 -12.90 -0.61
N LEU A 125 8.74 -13.04 -1.87
CA LEU A 125 7.96 -12.01 -2.58
C LEU A 125 6.46 -12.10 -2.31
N SER A 126 5.98 -13.27 -1.90
CA SER A 126 4.57 -13.54 -1.63
C SER A 126 4.43 -14.71 -0.67
N ASP A 127 3.49 -14.62 0.26
CA ASP A 127 3.12 -15.73 1.14
C ASP A 127 2.03 -16.61 0.51
N GLU A 128 1.99 -17.88 0.92
CA GLU A 128 0.85 -18.76 0.64
C GLU A 128 -0.41 -18.22 1.32
N LYS A 129 -1.43 -17.89 0.51
CA LYS A 129 -2.65 -17.27 1.02
C LYS A 129 -3.66 -18.33 1.44
N LEU A 130 -3.90 -18.43 2.74
CA LEU A 130 -4.98 -19.25 3.31
C LEU A 130 -6.27 -18.42 3.40
N LYS A 131 -7.21 -18.62 2.48
CA LYS A 131 -8.54 -17.97 2.52
C LYS A 131 -9.56 -18.96 3.12
N LEU A 132 -10.05 -18.65 4.32
CA LEU A 132 -10.98 -19.51 5.09
C LEU A 132 -12.47 -19.18 4.85
N TYR A 133 -12.76 -18.18 4.01
CA TYR A 133 -14.11 -17.68 3.77
C TYR A 133 -14.55 -17.92 2.33
N ASN A 134 -15.85 -18.17 2.17
CA ASN A 134 -16.48 -18.27 0.86
C ASN A 134 -16.41 -16.92 0.15
N LYS A 135 -15.70 -16.86 -0.99
CA LYS A 135 -15.76 -15.69 -1.86
C LYS A 135 -17.16 -15.63 -2.49
N PRO A 136 -18.02 -14.67 -2.11
CA PRO A 136 -19.30 -14.53 -2.78
C PRO A 136 -19.03 -14.24 -4.25
N HIS A 137 -19.69 -14.96 -5.16
CA HIS A 137 -19.51 -14.81 -6.62
C HIS A 137 -19.75 -13.38 -7.13
N ARG A 138 -20.34 -12.51 -6.29
CA ARG A 138 -20.78 -11.15 -6.63
C ARG A 138 -19.83 -10.04 -6.15
N ILE A 139 -18.71 -10.35 -5.48
CA ILE A 139 -17.78 -9.29 -5.08
C ILE A 139 -17.05 -8.77 -6.32
N GLY A 140 -17.20 -7.46 -6.59
CA GLY A 140 -16.66 -6.80 -7.76
C GLY A 140 -15.15 -7.00 -7.86
N ARG A 141 -14.71 -7.61 -8.96
CA ARG A 141 -13.29 -7.83 -9.24
C ARG A 141 -12.57 -6.51 -9.45
N ILE A 142 -11.30 -6.45 -9.08
CA ILE A 142 -10.42 -5.36 -9.52
C ILE A 142 -10.34 -5.39 -11.05
N GLY A 143 -10.30 -4.22 -11.69
CA GLY A 143 -10.19 -4.13 -13.15
C GLY A 143 -8.85 -4.65 -13.67
N ASN A 144 -8.65 -4.59 -14.99
CA ASN A 144 -7.36 -4.95 -15.56
C ASN A 144 -6.29 -3.94 -15.14
N ILE A 145 -5.31 -4.38 -14.34
CA ILE A 145 -4.19 -3.59 -13.86
C ILE A 145 -2.90 -4.27 -14.30
N ASN A 146 -2.08 -3.54 -15.05
CA ASN A 146 -0.88 -4.05 -15.71
C ASN A 146 0.42 -3.40 -15.24
N SER A 147 0.35 -2.49 -14.25
CA SER A 147 1.53 -1.81 -13.70
C SER A 147 1.46 -1.71 -12.18
N VAL A 148 2.63 -1.81 -11.53
CA VAL A 148 2.77 -1.69 -10.08
C VAL A 148 2.20 -0.34 -9.61
N SER A 149 2.53 0.75 -10.30
CA SER A 149 1.99 2.09 -10.00
C SER A 149 0.47 2.16 -10.13
N GLY A 150 -0.11 1.51 -11.14
CA GLY A 150 -1.56 1.41 -11.30
C GLY A 150 -2.22 0.68 -10.12
N ALA A 151 -1.61 -0.41 -9.64
CA ALA A 151 -2.09 -1.16 -8.49
C ALA A 151 -2.00 -0.32 -7.19
N ILE A 152 -0.91 0.41 -6.98
CA ILE A 152 -0.73 1.34 -5.84
C ILE A 152 -1.80 2.44 -5.85
N GLY A 153 -2.08 3.03 -7.02
CA GLY A 153 -3.12 4.05 -7.16
C GLY A 153 -4.51 3.50 -6.85
N GLY A 154 -4.82 2.30 -7.35
CA GLY A 154 -6.05 1.58 -7.02
C GLY A 154 -6.16 1.30 -5.52
N LEU A 155 -5.09 0.82 -4.90
CA LEU A 155 -5.02 0.50 -3.47
C LEU A 155 -5.30 1.73 -2.61
N THR A 156 -4.68 2.85 -2.96
CA THR A 156 -4.88 4.13 -2.27
C THR A 156 -6.34 4.59 -2.35
N LYS A 157 -6.94 4.48 -3.54
CA LYS A 157 -8.36 4.81 -3.74
C LYS A 157 -9.26 3.93 -2.87
N LYS A 158 -8.99 2.63 -2.79
CA LYS A 158 -9.78 1.69 -1.98
C LYS A 158 -9.59 1.90 -0.48
N ASN A 159 -8.39 2.21 -0.03
CA ASN A 159 -8.14 2.59 1.36
C ASN A 159 -8.88 3.88 1.75
N LEU A 160 -8.94 4.86 0.84
CA LEU A 160 -9.71 6.09 1.08
C LEU A 160 -11.22 5.81 1.12
N GLU A 161 -11.72 4.99 0.20
CA GLU A 161 -13.12 4.56 0.18
C GLU A 161 -13.50 3.81 1.47
N LEU A 162 -12.67 2.87 1.91
CA LEU A 162 -12.86 2.16 3.18
C LEU A 162 -12.91 3.10 4.37
N TRP A 163 -12.00 4.08 4.44
CA TRP A 163 -12.00 5.09 5.50
C TRP A 163 -13.37 5.77 5.63
N HIS A 164 -13.95 6.18 4.51
CA HIS A 164 -15.25 6.84 4.48
C HIS A 164 -16.42 5.90 4.76
N LEU A 165 -16.38 4.68 4.22
CA LEU A 165 -17.41 3.69 4.50
C LEU A 165 -17.45 3.30 5.98
N GLU A 166 -16.29 3.19 6.63
CA GLU A 166 -16.24 2.94 8.07
C GLU A 166 -16.74 4.13 8.90
N ASP A 167 -16.49 5.36 8.48
CA ASP A 167 -17.05 6.56 9.14
C ASP A 167 -18.59 6.55 9.02
N GLU A 168 -19.10 6.26 7.83
CA GLU A 168 -20.54 6.13 7.58
C GLU A 168 -21.18 4.99 8.38
N ALA A 169 -20.49 3.85 8.53
CA ALA A 169 -20.95 2.71 9.31
C ALA A 169 -20.96 2.95 10.84
N ARG A 170 -20.30 4.02 11.31
CA ARG A 170 -20.26 4.44 12.72
C ARG A 170 -21.33 5.46 13.08
N ARG A 171 -22.20 5.83 12.14
CA ARG A 171 -23.32 6.75 12.39
C ARG A 171 -24.38 6.10 13.28
N GLU A 172 -24.88 6.88 14.25
CA GLU A 172 -25.93 6.48 15.19
C GLU A 172 -27.31 7.06 14.82
N ASP A 173 -27.33 8.01 13.88
CA ASP A 173 -28.52 8.76 13.45
C ASP A 173 -29.25 8.13 12.25
N VAL A 174 -28.96 6.87 11.91
CA VAL A 174 -29.47 6.17 10.73
C VAL A 174 -29.95 4.76 11.09
N SER A 175 -30.80 4.18 10.23
CA SER A 175 -31.35 2.83 10.48
C SER A 175 -30.30 1.72 10.41
N LEU A 176 -30.54 0.63 11.14
CA LEU A 176 -29.70 -0.57 11.08
C LEU A 176 -29.65 -1.19 9.68
N SER A 177 -30.75 -1.12 8.91
CA SER A 177 -30.79 -1.57 7.52
C SER A 177 -29.83 -0.78 6.63
N TYR A 178 -29.79 0.54 6.81
CA TYR A 178 -28.82 1.40 6.14
C TYR A 178 -27.38 1.03 6.51
N ILE A 179 -27.06 0.89 7.80
CA ILE A 179 -25.75 0.42 8.27
C ILE A 179 -25.38 -0.93 7.67
N GLY A 180 -26.33 -1.88 7.60
CA GLY A 180 -26.15 -3.17 6.95
C GLY A 180 -25.77 -3.04 5.47
N SER A 181 -26.37 -2.09 4.74
CA SER A 181 -26.00 -1.79 3.36
C SER A 181 -24.57 -1.24 3.21
N ILE A 182 -24.11 -0.43 4.18
CA ILE A 182 -22.75 0.09 4.21
C ILE A 182 -21.74 -1.01 4.54
N LYS A 183 -22.04 -1.91 5.49
CA LYS A 183 -21.18 -3.07 5.79
C LYS A 183 -20.95 -3.95 4.57
N LYS A 184 -21.98 -4.20 3.74
CA LYS A 184 -21.81 -4.90 2.46
C LYS A 184 -20.85 -4.19 1.51
N LYS A 185 -20.85 -2.85 1.48
CA LYS A 185 -19.90 -2.05 0.68
C LYS A 185 -18.48 -2.15 1.25
N ILE A 186 -18.33 -2.15 2.58
CA ILE A 186 -17.05 -2.36 3.27
C ILE A 186 -16.45 -3.71 2.86
N ASP A 187 -17.25 -4.78 2.89
CA ASP A 187 -16.79 -6.12 2.52
C ASP A 187 -16.23 -6.15 1.10
N VAL A 188 -16.94 -5.53 0.15
CA VAL A 188 -16.49 -5.42 -1.25
C VAL A 188 -15.21 -4.59 -1.36
N ALA A 189 -15.15 -3.42 -0.73
CA ALA A 189 -13.99 -2.54 -0.81
C ALA A 189 -12.75 -3.17 -0.14
N ASN A 190 -12.93 -3.93 0.94
CA ASN A 190 -11.85 -4.63 1.63
C ASN A 190 -11.33 -5.81 0.83
N GLN A 191 -12.21 -6.56 0.16
CA GLN A 191 -11.76 -7.59 -0.78
C GLN A 191 -10.96 -6.99 -1.93
N GLN A 192 -11.42 -5.87 -2.52
CA GLN A 192 -10.71 -5.18 -3.59
C GLN A 192 -9.35 -4.64 -3.13
N ARG A 193 -9.26 -4.11 -1.90
CA ARG A 193 -7.99 -3.72 -1.27
C ARG A 193 -7.03 -4.91 -1.20
N ASN A 194 -7.48 -6.06 -0.72
CA ASN A 194 -6.65 -7.26 -0.62
C ASN A 194 -6.21 -7.76 -2.01
N ASP A 195 -7.11 -7.75 -3.00
CA ASP A 195 -6.77 -8.13 -4.37
C ASP A 195 -5.72 -7.17 -4.98
N LEU A 196 -5.76 -5.89 -4.63
CA LEU A 196 -4.75 -4.90 -5.07
C LEU A 196 -3.41 -5.09 -4.38
N ILE A 197 -3.40 -5.44 -3.09
CA ILE A 197 -2.18 -5.83 -2.35
C ILE A 197 -1.51 -7.01 -3.06
N ASP A 198 -2.27 -8.08 -3.29
CA ASP A 198 -1.79 -9.28 -3.99
C ASP A 198 -1.30 -8.92 -5.42
N LYS A 199 -2.00 -8.01 -6.10
CA LYS A 199 -1.61 -7.58 -7.46
C LYS A 199 -0.29 -6.82 -7.50
N ILE A 200 0.05 -6.04 -6.45
CA ILE A 200 1.34 -5.37 -6.33
C ILE A 200 2.46 -6.40 -6.29
N ASP A 201 2.32 -7.43 -5.45
CA ASP A 201 3.32 -8.49 -5.30
C ASP A 201 3.54 -9.25 -6.61
N VAL A 202 2.45 -9.65 -7.29
CA VAL A 202 2.52 -10.34 -8.59
C VAL A 202 3.22 -9.50 -9.66
N LEU A 203 2.84 -8.22 -9.79
CA LEU A 203 3.43 -7.34 -10.81
C LEU A 203 4.90 -7.03 -10.52
N PHE A 204 5.27 -6.96 -9.24
CA PHE A 204 6.65 -6.77 -8.81
C PHE A 204 7.52 -8.00 -9.13
N ASP A 205 7.05 -9.20 -8.79
CA ASP A 205 7.74 -10.47 -9.14
C ASP A 205 7.92 -10.62 -10.65
N GLN A 206 6.87 -10.35 -11.45
CA GLN A 206 6.96 -10.35 -12.91
C GLN A 206 8.02 -9.38 -13.44
N LYS A 207 8.15 -8.20 -12.83
CA LYS A 207 9.17 -7.21 -13.21
C LYS A 207 10.57 -7.70 -12.86
N LEU A 208 10.76 -8.32 -11.70
CA LEU A 208 12.05 -8.89 -11.30
C LEU A 208 12.49 -10.03 -12.22
N LYS A 209 11.58 -10.93 -12.59
CA LYS A 209 11.87 -12.04 -13.52
C LYS A 209 12.32 -11.53 -14.89
N LYS A 210 11.70 -10.46 -15.40
CA LYS A 210 12.10 -9.83 -16.67
C LYS A 210 13.49 -9.16 -16.62
N LEU A 211 14.00 -8.78 -15.45
CA LEU A 211 15.33 -8.17 -15.31
C LEU A 211 16.46 -9.20 -15.21
N LYS A 212 16.12 -10.47 -14.91
CA LYS A 212 17.09 -11.57 -14.81
C LYS A 212 17.29 -12.31 -16.13
N ASN A 213 16.40 -12.08 -17.10
CA ASN A 213 16.46 -12.62 -18.46
C ASN A 213 17.04 -11.55 -19.40
#